data_AF-A0A935UX10-F1
#
_entry.id   AF-A0A935UX10-F1
#
_cell.length_a   1.000
_cell.length_b   1.000
_cell.length_c   1.000
_cell.angle_alpha   90.00
_cell.angle_beta   90.00
_cell.angle_gamma   90.00
#
_symmetry.space_group_name_H-M   'P 1'
#
loop_
_entity.id
_entity.type
_entity.pdbx_description
1 polymer ?
#
loop_
_entity_poly.entity_id
_entity_poly.type
_entity_poly.pdbx_seq_one_letter_code
_entity_poly.pdbx_strand_id
1 'polypeptide(L)'
;MLTILLLLACKPDPVPEPICVVDVNPSLTFNAVAGACDAEYITLRNTGDVTTYCAFTEVWSTCEGNPFDLVEPGLSLAPGATVGTLVEWCPETTAACAGELLIECQPTDAADTLTCVDEDGEALITVELLGAASSPDADADSYTVADGDCDDSDPLIFPTAVERENLTDDDCDGLDDEGTALYDDDGDQLSEWQGDCDDGDGARVPGAPELEDTIDNDCDGWVDEGTRLFDDDGDGYSEAGDGLNDCDDSDPNAYPGATEIPDGIDQDCDGMIDDGTPLYDNDYDGWTQEEGDCRPFDPTTFPGAAEVPDGIDNDCDDPMLVDEGTILYDDDGDHWTEMQGDCNDADGSIYPTAYDLPHTKEKDENCDGSFIT
;
A
#
# COMPACT_ATOMS: atom_id res chain seq x y z
N MET A 1 -5.16 15.25 -50.93
CA MET A 1 -6.20 15.14 -51.99
C MET A 1 -6.05 16.31 -52.95
N LEU A 2 -5.64 16.07 -54.20
CA LEU A 2 -5.60 17.07 -55.27
C LEU A 2 -5.73 16.35 -56.62
N THR A 3 -6.61 16.87 -57.49
CA THR A 3 -6.87 16.37 -58.84
C THR A 3 -6.39 17.42 -59.83
N ILE A 4 -5.60 17.02 -60.84
CA ILE A 4 -5.26 17.86 -61.99
C ILE A 4 -5.60 17.09 -63.28
N LEU A 5 -6.15 17.84 -64.23
CA LEU A 5 -6.79 17.43 -65.48
C LEU A 5 -5.82 17.62 -66.65
N LEU A 6 -5.79 16.71 -67.63
CA LEU A 6 -5.55 17.13 -69.02
C LEU A 6 -6.12 16.16 -70.09
N LEU A 7 -6.40 16.76 -71.25
CA LEU A 7 -7.19 16.28 -72.38
C LEU A 7 -6.44 15.28 -73.28
N LEU A 8 -7.14 14.25 -73.78
CA LEU A 8 -6.69 13.42 -74.91
C LEU A 8 -7.47 13.78 -76.18
N ALA A 9 -6.76 14.05 -77.28
CA ALA A 9 -7.34 14.15 -78.63
C ALA A 9 -6.37 13.60 -79.68
N CYS A 10 -6.61 12.37 -80.15
CA CYS A 10 -5.80 11.71 -81.18
C CYS A 10 -6.15 12.19 -82.61
N LYS A 11 -5.13 12.43 -83.45
CA LYS A 11 -5.28 12.68 -84.89
C LYS A 11 -4.66 11.53 -85.73
N PRO A 12 -5.12 11.27 -86.97
CA PRO A 12 -4.75 10.07 -87.73
C PRO A 12 -3.64 10.35 -88.77
N ASP A 13 -2.59 9.52 -88.81
CA ASP A 13 -1.85 9.00 -90.00
C ASP A 13 -0.47 8.39 -89.60
N PRO A 14 0.13 7.45 -90.35
CA PRO A 14 -0.31 6.11 -90.69
C PRO A 14 0.68 5.09 -90.07
N VAL A 15 0.32 4.53 -88.93
CA VAL A 15 1.01 3.38 -88.29
C VAL A 15 -0.08 2.35 -88.01
N PRO A 16 0.15 1.03 -88.20
CA PRO A 16 -0.88 0.04 -87.89
C PRO A 16 -1.41 0.25 -86.47
N GLU A 17 -2.73 0.17 -86.35
CA GLU A 17 -3.54 0.59 -85.20
C GLU A 17 -2.97 0.12 -83.84
N PRO A 18 -3.09 0.93 -82.77
CA PRO A 18 -2.51 0.61 -81.46
C PRO A 18 -3.08 -0.70 -80.90
N ILE A 19 -2.19 -1.60 -80.50
CA ILE A 19 -2.51 -2.98 -80.11
C ILE A 19 -2.85 -3.13 -78.61
N CYS A 20 -2.59 -2.12 -77.77
CA CYS A 20 -2.99 -2.13 -76.36
C CYS A 20 -3.14 -0.70 -75.83
N VAL A 21 -4.18 -0.44 -75.03
CA VAL A 21 -4.38 0.82 -74.29
C VAL A 21 -4.43 0.49 -72.81
N VAL A 22 -3.59 1.17 -72.04
CA VAL A 22 -3.62 1.12 -70.58
C VAL A 22 -4.71 2.09 -70.12
N ASP A 23 -5.79 1.56 -69.55
CA ASP A 23 -6.90 2.38 -69.01
C ASP A 23 -6.61 2.57 -67.52
N VAL A 24 -5.73 3.51 -67.20
CA VAL A 24 -5.31 3.81 -65.82
C VAL A 24 -5.77 5.19 -65.38
N ASN A 25 -6.04 5.30 -64.07
CA ASN A 25 -5.77 6.53 -63.36
C ASN A 25 -4.26 6.79 -63.48
N PRO A 26 -3.82 7.96 -63.97
CA PRO A 26 -2.41 8.21 -64.36
C PRO A 26 -1.41 8.26 -63.20
N SER A 27 -1.84 7.91 -61.98
CA SER A 27 -1.02 7.90 -60.76
C SER A 27 -1.55 6.81 -59.83
N LEU A 28 -0.67 5.96 -59.32
CA LEU A 28 -0.98 5.02 -58.23
C LEU A 28 -0.48 5.62 -56.91
N THR A 29 -1.29 5.49 -55.86
CA THR A 29 -0.89 5.91 -54.51
C THR A 29 -0.86 4.69 -53.61
N PHE A 30 0.29 4.47 -52.98
CA PHE A 30 0.48 3.42 -51.99
C PHE A 30 0.63 4.05 -50.60
N ASN A 31 0.02 3.44 -49.60
CA ASN A 31 0.07 3.84 -48.19
C ASN A 31 0.81 2.79 -47.35
N ALA A 32 1.93 2.27 -47.85
CA ALA A 32 2.72 1.31 -47.09
C ALA A 32 3.63 2.01 -46.07
N VAL A 33 3.80 1.35 -44.92
CA VAL A 33 4.80 1.71 -43.89
C VAL A 33 6.06 0.87 -44.10
N ALA A 34 7.21 1.34 -43.62
CA ALA A 34 8.46 0.60 -43.76
C ALA A 34 8.34 -0.84 -43.21
N GLY A 35 8.68 -1.83 -44.03
CA GLY A 35 8.58 -3.25 -43.69
C GLY A 35 7.22 -3.90 -43.97
N ALA A 36 6.24 -3.18 -44.53
CA ALA A 36 4.95 -3.73 -44.97
C ALA A 36 4.70 -3.40 -46.44
N CYS A 37 4.01 -4.28 -47.16
CA CYS A 37 3.65 -4.07 -48.57
C CYS A 37 2.24 -3.49 -48.71
N ASP A 38 2.05 -2.60 -49.69
CA ASP A 38 0.73 -2.16 -50.14
C ASP A 38 0.57 -2.45 -51.63
N ALA A 39 -0.66 -2.69 -52.09
CA ALA A 39 -0.92 -3.10 -53.47
C ALA A 39 -2.11 -2.37 -54.09
N GLU A 40 -1.94 -1.91 -55.33
CA GLU A 40 -2.93 -1.12 -56.05
C GLU A 40 -3.26 -1.77 -57.40
N TYR A 41 -4.52 -1.65 -57.83
CA TYR A 41 -5.00 -2.25 -59.07
C TYR A 41 -4.79 -1.35 -60.29
N ILE A 42 -4.23 -1.91 -61.35
CA ILE A 42 -4.21 -1.32 -62.69
C ILE A 42 -5.03 -2.15 -63.66
N THR A 43 -5.56 -1.51 -64.70
CA THR A 43 -6.36 -2.18 -65.73
C THR A 43 -5.74 -2.01 -67.11
N LEU A 44 -5.53 -3.13 -67.79
CA LEU A 44 -5.00 -3.21 -69.15
C LEU A 44 -6.12 -3.58 -70.12
N ARG A 45 -6.21 -2.89 -71.25
CA ARG A 45 -7.23 -3.19 -72.28
C ARG A 45 -6.59 -3.36 -73.65
N ASN A 46 -6.77 -4.51 -74.27
CA ASN A 46 -6.39 -4.72 -75.66
C ASN A 46 -7.44 -4.06 -76.57
N THR A 47 -7.07 -2.96 -77.23
CA THR A 47 -7.93 -2.26 -78.20
C THR A 47 -7.66 -2.67 -79.65
N GLY A 48 -6.66 -3.52 -79.87
CA GLY A 48 -6.31 -4.04 -81.19
C GLY A 48 -7.07 -5.31 -81.56
N ASP A 49 -6.82 -5.78 -82.77
CA ASP A 49 -7.47 -6.95 -83.38
C ASP A 49 -6.67 -8.25 -83.27
N VAL A 50 -5.53 -8.24 -82.55
CA VAL A 50 -4.63 -9.39 -82.36
C VAL A 50 -4.43 -9.65 -80.86
N THR A 51 -4.24 -10.93 -80.49
CA THR A 51 -3.91 -11.30 -79.11
C THR A 51 -2.50 -10.83 -78.74
N THR A 52 -2.41 -10.12 -77.63
CA THR A 52 -1.20 -9.41 -77.18
C THR A 52 -0.75 -9.98 -75.85
N TYR A 53 0.55 -10.23 -75.72
CA TYR A 53 1.18 -10.59 -74.46
C TYR A 53 1.86 -9.35 -73.89
N CYS A 54 1.45 -8.91 -72.71
CA CYS A 54 2.06 -7.80 -72.00
C CYS A 54 2.92 -8.32 -70.84
N ALA A 55 4.14 -7.83 -70.76
CA ALA A 55 5.08 -8.07 -69.66
C ALA A 55 5.69 -6.75 -69.21
N PHE A 56 5.97 -6.66 -67.92
CA PHE A 56 6.66 -5.51 -67.34
C PHE A 56 8.16 -5.78 -67.45
N THR A 57 8.90 -4.89 -68.10
CA THR A 57 10.29 -5.15 -68.49
C THR A 57 11.30 -4.36 -67.67
N GLU A 58 10.93 -3.16 -67.20
CA GLU A 58 11.80 -2.34 -66.36
C GLU A 58 10.99 -1.56 -65.31
N VAL A 59 11.52 -1.51 -64.09
CA VAL A 59 11.07 -0.60 -63.03
C VAL A 59 12.26 0.25 -62.62
N TRP A 60 12.21 1.54 -62.90
CA TRP A 60 13.19 2.48 -62.37
C TRP A 60 12.64 3.05 -61.07
N SER A 61 13.47 3.14 -60.03
CA SER A 61 13.09 3.78 -58.78
C SER A 61 14.22 4.63 -58.23
N THR A 62 13.88 5.75 -57.60
CA THR A 62 14.80 6.49 -56.73
C THR A 62 14.91 5.86 -55.34
N CYS A 63 14.10 4.83 -55.04
CA CYS A 63 14.12 4.08 -53.80
C CYS A 63 15.38 3.20 -53.69
N GLU A 64 15.95 3.08 -52.49
CA GLU A 64 16.98 2.09 -52.21
C GLU A 64 16.39 0.67 -52.34
N GLY A 65 17.07 -0.23 -53.07
CA GLY A 65 16.67 -1.64 -53.20
C GLY A 65 15.60 -1.98 -54.26
N ASN A 66 14.99 -1.00 -54.93
CA ASN A 66 13.86 -1.19 -55.86
C ASN A 66 12.69 -1.99 -55.24
N PRO A 67 11.88 -1.36 -54.37
CA PRO A 67 10.86 -2.01 -53.55
C PRO A 67 9.56 -2.36 -54.29
N PHE A 68 9.55 -2.29 -55.62
CA PHE A 68 8.37 -2.61 -56.42
C PHE A 68 8.42 -4.09 -56.83
N ASP A 69 7.37 -4.82 -56.49
CA ASP A 69 7.18 -6.20 -56.94
C ASP A 69 5.81 -6.35 -57.61
N LEU A 70 5.72 -7.29 -58.55
CA LEU A 70 4.47 -7.55 -59.27
C LEU A 70 4.02 -8.97 -59.01
N VAL A 71 2.74 -9.09 -58.66
CA VAL A 71 2.14 -10.38 -58.30
C VAL A 71 2.01 -11.30 -59.53
N GLU A 72 1.96 -10.77 -60.77
CA GLU A 72 1.91 -11.57 -62.01
C GLU A 72 2.70 -10.95 -63.20
N PRO A 73 3.81 -11.56 -63.66
CA PRO A 73 4.73 -10.92 -64.63
C PRO A 73 4.34 -11.08 -66.11
N GLY A 74 3.16 -11.62 -66.44
CA GLY A 74 2.83 -11.93 -67.82
C GLY A 74 1.36 -12.16 -68.08
N LEU A 75 0.76 -11.32 -68.93
CA LEU A 75 -0.66 -11.36 -69.21
C LEU A 75 -0.96 -11.42 -70.71
N SER A 76 -1.74 -12.42 -71.13
CA SER A 76 -2.25 -12.52 -72.50
C SER A 76 -3.64 -11.92 -72.61
N LEU A 77 -3.80 -10.89 -73.44
CA LEU A 77 -5.06 -10.19 -73.68
C LEU A 77 -5.55 -10.48 -75.10
N ALA A 78 -6.73 -11.10 -75.21
CA ALA A 78 -7.44 -11.24 -76.48
C ALA A 78 -7.96 -9.88 -76.99
N PRO A 79 -8.25 -9.73 -78.30
CA PRO A 79 -8.85 -8.51 -78.84
C PRO A 79 -10.08 -8.05 -78.07
N GLY A 80 -10.09 -6.79 -77.63
CA GLY A 80 -11.17 -6.19 -76.84
C GLY A 80 -11.22 -6.60 -75.37
N ALA A 81 -10.30 -7.44 -74.89
CA ALA A 81 -10.26 -7.89 -73.50
C ALA A 81 -9.72 -6.80 -72.57
N THR A 82 -10.27 -6.77 -71.36
CA THR A 82 -9.81 -5.93 -70.25
C THR A 82 -9.43 -6.83 -69.09
N VAL A 83 -8.27 -6.62 -68.49
CA VAL A 83 -7.79 -7.40 -67.34
C VAL A 83 -7.19 -6.47 -66.30
N GLY A 84 -7.49 -6.73 -65.03
CA GLY A 84 -6.84 -6.08 -63.90
C GLY A 84 -5.61 -6.85 -63.45
N THR A 85 -4.55 -6.15 -63.06
CA THR A 85 -3.39 -6.72 -62.35
C THR A 85 -3.03 -5.83 -61.16
N LEU A 86 -2.29 -6.39 -60.22
CA LEU A 86 -1.84 -5.73 -59.00
C LEU A 86 -0.39 -5.27 -59.17
N VAL A 87 -0.12 -4.05 -58.72
CA VAL A 87 1.23 -3.55 -58.47
C VAL A 87 1.43 -3.55 -56.96
N GLU A 88 2.47 -4.20 -56.45
CA GLU A 88 2.80 -4.24 -55.02
C GLU A 88 4.05 -3.39 -54.74
N TRP A 89 4.04 -2.69 -53.61
CA TRP A 89 5.12 -1.84 -53.15
C TRP A 89 5.48 -2.18 -51.71
N CYS A 90 6.72 -2.63 -51.49
CA CYS A 90 7.24 -3.12 -50.22
C CYS A 90 8.47 -2.29 -49.78
N PRO A 91 8.28 -1.07 -49.25
CA PRO A 91 9.40 -0.22 -48.84
C PRO A 91 10.16 -0.79 -47.65
N GLU A 92 11.49 -0.78 -47.71
CA GLU A 92 12.34 -1.09 -46.55
C GLU A 92 12.60 0.12 -45.65
N THR A 93 12.29 1.34 -46.11
CA THR A 93 12.53 2.60 -45.39
C THR A 93 11.34 3.55 -45.49
N THR A 94 11.28 4.53 -44.59
CA THR A 94 10.27 5.61 -44.60
C THR A 94 10.64 6.77 -45.55
N ALA A 95 11.73 6.64 -46.31
CA ALA A 95 12.19 7.70 -47.20
C ALA A 95 11.25 7.83 -48.41
N ALA A 96 10.84 9.06 -48.71
CA ALA A 96 10.06 9.37 -49.89
C ALA A 96 10.83 8.96 -51.16
N CYS A 97 10.19 8.22 -52.05
CA CYS A 97 10.79 7.80 -53.30
C CYS A 97 9.75 7.77 -54.44
N ALA A 98 10.25 7.74 -55.67
CA ALA A 98 9.47 7.74 -56.89
C ALA A 98 9.96 6.60 -57.79
N GLY A 99 9.08 6.11 -58.66
CA GLY A 99 9.45 5.12 -59.64
C GLY A 99 8.63 5.23 -60.91
N GLU A 100 9.17 4.64 -61.97
CA GLU A 100 8.57 4.54 -63.29
C GLU A 100 8.44 3.06 -63.65
N LEU A 101 7.27 2.69 -64.16
CA LEU A 101 6.94 1.33 -64.53
C LEU A 101 6.77 1.24 -66.04
N LEU A 102 7.61 0.44 -66.71
CA LEU A 102 7.52 0.19 -68.15
C LEU A 102 6.75 -1.10 -68.43
N ILE A 103 5.71 -1.00 -69.27
CA ILE A 103 4.91 -2.13 -69.74
C ILE A 103 5.18 -2.35 -71.23
N GLU A 104 5.77 -3.48 -71.58
CA GLU A 104 5.98 -3.89 -72.97
C GLU A 104 4.91 -4.90 -73.40
N CYS A 105 4.24 -4.63 -74.51
CA CYS A 105 3.20 -5.48 -75.05
C CYS A 105 3.58 -5.95 -76.45
N GLN A 106 3.67 -7.27 -76.66
CA GLN A 106 4.06 -7.89 -77.92
C GLN A 106 2.93 -8.76 -78.48
N PRO A 107 2.63 -8.70 -79.80
CA PRO A 107 1.69 -9.60 -80.42
C PRO A 107 2.23 -11.04 -80.39
N THR A 108 1.37 -11.99 -80.05
CA THR A 108 1.76 -13.41 -79.88
C THR A 108 2.19 -14.13 -81.16
N ASP A 109 1.92 -13.53 -82.32
CA ASP A 109 2.12 -14.14 -83.64
C ASP A 109 3.21 -13.46 -84.51
N ALA A 110 3.98 -12.49 -83.99
CA ALA A 110 4.99 -11.78 -84.78
C ALA A 110 6.37 -11.71 -84.09
N ALA A 111 7.42 -11.89 -84.89
CA ALA A 111 8.82 -11.76 -84.48
C ALA A 111 9.32 -10.30 -84.41
N ASP A 112 8.41 -9.32 -84.31
CA ASP A 112 8.71 -7.90 -84.27
C ASP A 112 8.28 -7.30 -82.92
N THR A 113 9.25 -6.74 -82.19
CA THR A 113 9.08 -5.98 -80.95
C THR A 113 8.38 -4.64 -81.25
N LEU A 114 7.24 -4.36 -80.61
CA LEU A 114 6.60 -3.04 -80.63
C LEU A 114 6.57 -2.46 -79.20
N THR A 115 7.03 -1.22 -79.06
CA THR A 115 6.95 -0.41 -77.83
C THR A 115 5.74 0.50 -77.87
N CYS A 116 5.00 0.59 -76.77
CA CYS A 116 3.94 1.58 -76.58
C CYS A 116 4.59 2.91 -76.16
N VAL A 117 4.27 4.03 -76.85
CA VAL A 117 4.81 5.37 -76.56
C VAL A 117 3.69 6.41 -76.58
N ASP A 118 3.83 7.49 -75.81
CA ASP A 118 2.97 8.68 -75.91
C ASP A 118 3.28 9.53 -77.17
N GLU A 119 2.62 10.69 -77.33
CA GLU A 119 2.74 11.54 -78.53
C GLU A 119 4.17 12.11 -78.76
N ASP A 120 5.09 12.00 -77.81
CA ASP A 120 6.48 12.44 -77.93
C ASP A 120 7.50 11.27 -78.01
N GLY A 121 7.05 10.01 -77.96
CA GLY A 121 7.92 8.84 -78.12
C GLY A 121 8.50 8.30 -76.81
N GLU A 122 7.99 8.72 -75.65
CA GLU A 122 8.39 8.23 -74.33
C GLU A 122 7.21 7.47 -73.69
N ALA A 123 7.48 6.47 -72.85
CA ALA A 123 6.45 5.74 -72.10
C ALA A 123 6.47 6.25 -70.65
N LEU A 124 5.67 7.26 -70.30
CA LEU A 124 5.72 7.90 -68.99
C LEU A 124 4.37 7.86 -68.26
N ILE A 125 4.27 6.98 -67.27
CA ILE A 125 3.36 7.16 -66.12
C ILE A 125 4.20 7.84 -65.04
N THR A 126 3.99 9.14 -64.81
CA THR A 126 4.63 9.88 -63.72
C THR A 126 3.76 9.81 -62.48
N VAL A 127 4.24 9.11 -61.44
CA VAL A 127 3.62 9.07 -60.11
C VAL A 127 4.26 10.16 -59.24
N GLU A 128 3.52 11.22 -58.94
CA GLU A 128 3.97 12.31 -58.05
C GLU A 128 3.24 12.19 -56.69
N LEU A 129 3.99 11.92 -55.62
CA LEU A 129 3.46 11.80 -54.26
C LEU A 129 4.08 12.85 -53.33
N LEU A 130 3.23 13.76 -52.84
CA LEU A 130 3.51 14.62 -51.69
C LEU A 130 3.27 13.80 -50.42
N GLY A 131 4.34 13.57 -49.66
CA GLY A 131 4.29 12.88 -48.35
C GLY A 131 3.46 13.64 -47.32
N ALA A 132 2.99 12.89 -46.32
CA ALA A 132 2.23 13.39 -45.18
C ALA A 132 2.86 14.66 -44.61
N ALA A 133 2.04 15.71 -44.44
CA ALA A 133 2.39 16.75 -43.49
C ALA A 133 2.57 16.05 -42.14
N SER A 134 3.72 16.23 -41.50
CA SER A 134 3.83 16.16 -40.04
C SER A 134 2.60 16.87 -39.48
N SER A 135 1.82 16.23 -38.60
CA SER A 135 0.87 16.97 -37.76
C SER A 135 1.68 18.08 -37.10
N PRO A 136 1.44 19.36 -37.44
CA PRO A 136 2.14 20.43 -36.78
C PRO A 136 1.69 20.43 -35.32
N ASP A 137 2.64 20.39 -34.39
CA ASP A 137 2.45 20.70 -32.97
C ASP A 137 1.55 21.96 -32.87
N ALA A 138 0.28 21.76 -32.54
CA ALA A 138 -0.77 22.76 -32.78
C ALA A 138 -0.97 23.68 -31.57
N ASP A 139 -0.62 23.24 -30.37
CA ASP A 139 -0.66 24.01 -29.13
C ASP A 139 0.73 24.49 -28.64
N ALA A 140 1.79 24.04 -29.29
CA ALA A 140 3.18 24.42 -29.07
C ALA A 140 3.78 23.93 -27.74
N ASP A 141 3.39 22.75 -27.27
CA ASP A 141 3.97 22.10 -26.07
C ASP A 141 5.19 21.20 -26.37
N SER A 142 5.55 21.05 -27.64
CA SER A 142 6.65 20.23 -28.19
C SER A 142 6.34 18.75 -28.41
N TYR A 143 5.14 18.31 -28.12
CA TYR A 143 4.63 17.00 -28.49
C TYR A 143 3.71 17.14 -29.71
N THR A 144 3.60 16.06 -30.46
CA THR A 144 2.66 15.99 -31.57
C THR A 144 1.85 14.71 -31.43
N VAL A 145 0.75 14.60 -32.15
CA VAL A 145 0.01 13.31 -32.24
C VAL A 145 0.93 12.13 -32.59
N ALA A 146 2.00 12.36 -33.37
CA ALA A 146 2.96 11.31 -33.72
C ALA A 146 3.93 10.95 -32.58
N ASP A 147 4.16 11.87 -31.64
CA ASP A 147 5.00 11.69 -30.46
C ASP A 147 4.22 11.11 -29.26
N GLY A 148 2.91 10.87 -29.40
CA GLY A 148 2.05 10.26 -28.38
C GLY A 148 1.04 11.22 -27.74
N ASP A 149 0.96 12.45 -28.22
CA ASP A 149 -0.02 13.43 -27.74
C ASP A 149 -1.46 13.04 -28.14
N CYS A 150 -2.31 12.93 -27.13
CA CYS A 150 -3.70 12.54 -27.23
C CYS A 150 -4.66 13.72 -27.44
N ASP A 151 -4.23 14.98 -27.21
CA ASP A 151 -4.94 16.21 -27.57
C ASP A 151 -3.98 17.35 -27.97
N ASP A 152 -3.50 17.28 -29.23
CA ASP A 152 -2.63 18.26 -29.95
C ASP A 152 -3.25 19.67 -30.10
N SER A 153 -4.29 20.00 -29.34
CA SER A 153 -4.89 21.32 -29.23
C SER A 153 -4.88 21.92 -27.82
N ASP A 154 -4.45 21.18 -26.80
CA ASP A 154 -4.31 21.62 -25.42
C ASP A 154 -2.89 21.36 -24.90
N PRO A 155 -2.07 22.42 -24.66
CA PRO A 155 -0.66 22.27 -24.28
C PRO A 155 -0.45 21.77 -22.84
N LEU A 156 -1.51 21.30 -22.19
CA LEU A 156 -1.51 20.68 -20.87
C LEU A 156 -1.75 19.17 -20.94
N ILE A 157 -2.05 18.62 -22.12
CA ILE A 157 -2.26 17.20 -22.39
C ILE A 157 -1.09 16.74 -23.26
N PHE A 158 -0.17 15.97 -22.69
CA PHE A 158 1.00 15.47 -23.40
C PHE A 158 1.64 14.29 -22.66
N PRO A 159 2.41 13.42 -23.36
CA PRO A 159 3.13 12.34 -22.72
C PRO A 159 3.92 12.78 -21.50
N THR A 160 3.69 12.17 -20.34
CA THR A 160 4.33 12.48 -19.04
C THR A 160 3.89 13.79 -18.37
N ALA A 161 2.76 14.38 -18.77
CA ALA A 161 2.10 15.38 -17.96
C ALA A 161 1.76 14.83 -16.55
N VAL A 162 1.43 15.72 -15.62
CA VAL A 162 0.91 15.31 -14.32
C VAL A 162 -0.59 15.42 -14.40
N GLU A 163 -1.28 14.35 -14.05
CA GLU A 163 -2.74 14.28 -13.99
C GLU A 163 -3.35 15.36 -13.11
N ARG A 164 -4.51 15.84 -13.54
CA ARG A 164 -5.30 16.84 -12.83
C ARG A 164 -6.74 16.37 -12.83
N GLU A 165 -7.38 16.38 -11.66
CA GLU A 165 -8.80 16.06 -11.40
C GLU A 165 -9.79 16.71 -12.40
N ASN A 166 -9.85 16.19 -13.62
CA ASN A 166 -10.52 16.83 -14.76
C ASN A 166 -11.17 15.81 -15.70
N LEU A 167 -11.01 14.50 -15.44
CA LEU A 167 -11.54 13.37 -16.21
C LEU A 167 -10.95 13.30 -17.62
N THR A 168 -9.69 13.67 -17.75
CA THR A 168 -8.93 13.58 -19.00
C THR A 168 -7.57 13.02 -18.67
N ASP A 169 -7.20 11.95 -19.36
CA ASP A 169 -5.83 11.46 -19.56
C ASP A 169 -4.91 12.61 -20.03
N ASP A 170 -4.31 13.31 -19.07
CA ASP A 170 -3.41 14.44 -19.30
C ASP A 170 -2.05 13.91 -19.78
N ASP A 171 -1.63 12.74 -19.31
CA ASP A 171 -0.31 12.16 -19.58
C ASP A 171 -0.26 11.17 -20.75
N CYS A 172 -1.41 10.91 -21.37
CA CYS A 172 -1.64 10.05 -22.53
C CYS A 172 -1.23 8.58 -22.32
N ASP A 173 -1.30 8.06 -21.10
CA ASP A 173 -1.03 6.64 -20.79
C ASP A 173 -2.26 5.72 -20.88
N GLY A 174 -3.45 6.32 -21.02
CA GLY A 174 -4.74 5.64 -21.16
C GLY A 174 -5.52 5.47 -19.87
N LEU A 175 -5.09 6.09 -18.77
CA LEU A 175 -5.82 6.27 -17.53
C LEU A 175 -6.24 7.75 -17.41
N ASP A 176 -7.38 8.00 -16.76
CA ASP A 176 -7.84 9.37 -16.52
C ASP A 176 -7.62 9.66 -15.02
N ASP A 177 -6.93 10.76 -14.69
CA ASP A 177 -6.74 11.28 -13.33
C ASP A 177 -5.93 10.37 -12.35
N GLU A 178 -5.09 9.42 -12.82
CA GLU A 178 -4.27 8.57 -11.92
C GLU A 178 -3.22 9.36 -11.11
N GLY A 179 -2.91 8.90 -9.90
CA GLY A 179 -2.08 9.67 -8.96
C GLY A 179 -2.76 10.92 -8.39
N THR A 180 -4.08 11.06 -8.56
CA THR A 180 -4.91 12.09 -7.93
C THR A 180 -5.91 11.45 -6.97
N ALA A 181 -6.45 12.26 -6.05
CA ALA A 181 -7.38 11.79 -5.03
C ALA A 181 -8.68 11.16 -5.54
N LEU A 182 -9.02 11.38 -6.83
CA LEU A 182 -10.24 10.86 -7.43
C LEU A 182 -10.07 9.44 -7.99
N TYR A 183 -8.85 9.05 -8.29
CA TYR A 183 -8.53 7.77 -8.90
C TYR A 183 -8.13 6.76 -7.83
N ASP A 184 -8.50 5.50 -8.05
CA ASP A 184 -8.20 4.36 -7.17
C ASP A 184 -6.82 3.80 -7.56
N ASP A 185 -5.78 4.27 -6.85
CA ASP A 185 -4.37 4.08 -7.22
C ASP A 185 -3.87 2.65 -6.92
N ASP A 186 -4.45 1.97 -5.92
CA ASP A 186 -4.07 0.62 -5.51
C ASP A 186 -5.02 -0.49 -6.02
N GLY A 187 -6.18 -0.13 -6.54
CA GLY A 187 -7.16 -1.01 -7.16
C GLY A 187 -8.09 -1.73 -6.19
N ASP A 188 -8.31 -1.19 -4.99
CA ASP A 188 -9.22 -1.75 -3.99
C ASP A 188 -10.70 -1.35 -4.17
N GLN A 189 -10.95 -0.41 -5.10
CA GLN A 189 -12.23 0.23 -5.47
C GLN A 189 -12.62 1.48 -4.65
N LEU A 190 -11.71 2.04 -3.87
CA LEU A 190 -11.91 3.27 -3.11
C LEU A 190 -10.72 4.21 -3.30
N SER A 191 -11.01 5.45 -3.67
CA SER A 191 -10.03 6.54 -3.65
C SER A 191 -10.10 7.36 -2.38
N GLU A 192 -9.16 8.30 -2.20
CA GLU A 192 -9.14 9.24 -1.07
C GLU A 192 -10.49 9.98 -0.90
N TRP A 193 -11.13 10.39 -2.01
CA TRP A 193 -12.44 11.04 -1.98
C TRP A 193 -13.59 10.11 -1.56
N GLN A 194 -13.40 8.80 -1.69
CA GLN A 194 -14.36 7.77 -1.31
C GLN A 194 -14.18 7.25 0.13
N GLY A 195 -13.15 7.73 0.83
CA GLY A 195 -12.88 7.42 2.23
C GLY A 195 -11.68 6.51 2.45
N ASP A 196 -10.91 6.21 1.41
CA ASP A 196 -9.60 5.60 1.57
C ASP A 196 -8.63 6.57 2.26
N CYS A 197 -7.88 6.10 3.26
CA CYS A 197 -6.93 6.93 3.99
C CYS A 197 -5.50 6.85 3.44
N ASP A 198 -5.20 5.90 2.56
CA ASP A 198 -3.94 5.72 1.84
C ASP A 198 -4.17 4.98 0.51
N ASP A 199 -4.55 5.73 -0.54
CA ASP A 199 -4.85 5.25 -1.92
C ASP A 199 -3.73 4.43 -2.58
N GLY A 200 -2.52 4.42 -1.99
CA GLY A 200 -1.39 3.63 -2.47
C GLY A 200 -1.28 2.24 -1.82
N ASP A 201 -2.13 1.89 -0.87
CA ASP A 201 -2.07 0.67 -0.06
C ASP A 201 -3.46 0.08 0.23
N GLY A 202 -3.93 -0.83 -0.63
CA GLY A 202 -5.28 -1.42 -0.54
C GLY A 202 -5.51 -2.36 0.65
N ALA A 203 -4.62 -2.36 1.64
CA ALA A 203 -4.85 -2.89 2.97
C ALA A 203 -5.39 -1.82 3.95
N ARG A 204 -5.40 -0.54 3.58
CA ARG A 204 -5.77 0.61 4.41
C ARG A 204 -7.07 1.24 3.92
N VAL A 205 -8.16 0.55 4.24
CA VAL A 205 -9.46 0.80 3.61
C VAL A 205 -10.57 0.76 4.67
N PRO A 206 -11.64 1.56 4.54
CA PRO A 206 -12.82 1.51 5.39
C PRO A 206 -13.24 0.12 5.87
N GLY A 207 -13.03 -0.16 7.16
CA GLY A 207 -13.42 -1.40 7.83
C GLY A 207 -12.46 -2.59 7.64
N ALA A 208 -11.21 -2.35 7.24
CA ALA A 208 -10.14 -3.33 7.38
C ALA A 208 -9.89 -3.69 8.87
N PRO A 209 -9.22 -4.81 9.18
CA PRO A 209 -8.80 -5.08 10.56
C PRO A 209 -7.54 -4.27 10.91
N GLU A 210 -7.55 -3.62 12.08
CA GLU A 210 -6.36 -3.00 12.66
C GLU A 210 -5.23 -4.00 12.93
N LEU A 211 -4.02 -3.54 12.69
CA LEU A 211 -2.76 -4.20 12.99
C LEU A 211 -2.01 -3.40 14.04
N GLU A 212 -1.15 -4.03 14.84
CA GLU A 212 -0.33 -3.34 15.83
C GLU A 212 0.88 -2.63 15.17
N ASP A 213 0.63 -1.68 14.27
CA ASP A 213 1.64 -1.01 13.47
C ASP A 213 1.56 0.53 13.49
N THR A 214 0.73 1.09 14.38
CA THR A 214 0.57 2.53 14.64
C THR A 214 -0.03 3.31 13.46
N ILE A 215 -0.76 2.61 12.60
CA ILE A 215 -1.44 3.15 11.43
C ILE A 215 -2.92 2.80 11.55
N ASP A 216 -3.77 3.76 11.22
CA ASP A 216 -5.21 3.55 11.00
C ASP A 216 -5.38 2.72 9.71
N ASN A 217 -5.63 1.42 9.85
CA ASN A 217 -5.83 0.51 8.72
C ASN A 217 -7.29 0.53 8.24
N ASP A 218 -8.24 0.83 9.11
CA ASP A 218 -9.66 0.78 8.81
C ASP A 218 -10.29 2.12 8.44
N CYS A 219 -9.49 3.19 8.44
CA CYS A 219 -9.82 4.56 8.10
C CYS A 219 -10.99 5.16 8.91
N ASP A 220 -11.23 4.71 10.15
CA ASP A 220 -12.28 5.24 11.02
C ASP A 220 -11.83 6.43 11.88
N GLY A 221 -10.53 6.73 11.86
CA GLY A 221 -9.87 7.83 12.58
C GLY A 221 -9.33 7.46 13.96
N TRP A 222 -9.44 6.21 14.38
CA TRP A 222 -8.72 5.62 15.50
C TRP A 222 -7.51 4.83 14.96
N VAL A 223 -6.57 4.49 15.84
CA VAL A 223 -5.33 3.82 15.45
C VAL A 223 -5.14 2.63 16.37
N ASP A 224 -4.92 1.47 15.78
CA ASP A 224 -4.72 0.21 16.45
C ASP A 224 -5.91 -0.24 17.33
N GLU A 225 -7.15 0.27 17.15
CA GLU A 225 -8.30 -0.08 17.99
C GLU A 225 -8.70 -1.56 17.92
N GLY A 226 -9.11 -2.11 19.06
CA GLY A 226 -9.31 -3.55 19.19
C GLY A 226 -8.03 -4.39 19.16
N THR A 227 -6.86 -3.74 19.24
CA THR A 227 -5.56 -4.37 19.51
C THR A 227 -5.04 -3.95 20.89
N ARG A 228 -3.98 -4.62 21.36
CA ARG A 228 -3.33 -4.34 22.67
C ARG A 228 -2.61 -2.99 22.79
N LEU A 229 -2.56 -2.22 21.70
CA LEU A 229 -1.87 -0.91 21.66
C LEU A 229 -2.84 0.24 21.89
N PHE A 230 -4.13 0.00 21.67
CA PHE A 230 -5.17 0.97 21.93
C PHE A 230 -5.45 1.06 23.43
N ASP A 231 -5.84 2.26 23.87
CA ASP A 231 -6.21 2.59 25.24
C ASP A 231 -7.75 2.53 25.31
N ASP A 232 -8.30 1.38 25.69
CA ASP A 232 -9.74 1.09 25.62
C ASP A 232 -10.56 1.95 26.61
N ASP A 233 -9.97 2.40 27.73
CA ASP A 233 -10.66 3.15 28.78
C ASP A 233 -10.33 4.66 28.86
N GLY A 234 -9.25 5.09 28.21
CA GLY A 234 -8.84 6.47 28.02
C GLY A 234 -8.01 7.08 29.15
N ASP A 235 -7.31 6.28 29.95
CA ASP A 235 -6.44 6.77 31.03
C ASP A 235 -5.00 7.08 30.60
N GLY A 236 -4.63 6.71 29.37
CA GLY A 236 -3.33 6.94 28.76
C GLY A 236 -2.38 5.73 28.79
N TYR A 237 -2.83 4.57 29.25
CA TYR A 237 -2.09 3.31 29.24
C TYR A 237 -2.81 2.28 28.34
N SER A 238 -2.09 1.23 27.94
CA SER A 238 -2.64 0.11 27.15
C SER A 238 -1.98 -1.19 27.58
N GLU A 239 -2.54 -2.37 27.25
CA GLU A 239 -2.03 -3.65 27.79
C GLU A 239 -0.57 -3.92 27.37
N ALA A 240 -0.10 -3.26 26.32
CA ALA A 240 1.24 -3.49 25.81
C ALA A 240 1.97 -2.23 25.34
N GLY A 241 1.91 -1.19 26.17
CA GLY A 241 2.79 -0.03 26.12
C GLY A 241 4.28 -0.34 26.38
N ASP A 242 5.15 0.66 26.17
CA ASP A 242 6.62 0.57 26.31
C ASP A 242 7.09 0.48 27.79
N GLY A 243 6.61 -0.53 28.54
CA GLY A 243 6.96 -0.77 29.95
C GLY A 243 6.06 -0.05 30.96
N LEU A 244 4.90 0.42 30.52
CA LEU A 244 3.80 0.97 31.30
C LEU A 244 2.54 0.24 30.85
N ASN A 245 2.51 -1.06 31.09
CA ASN A 245 1.44 -1.91 30.61
C ASN A 245 0.29 -1.83 31.59
N ASP A 246 -0.89 -1.54 31.05
CA ASP A 246 -2.12 -1.65 31.79
C ASP A 246 -2.39 -3.11 32.18
N CYS A 247 -2.86 -3.33 33.42
CA CYS A 247 -3.21 -4.65 33.92
C CYS A 247 -4.70 -4.99 33.70
N ASP A 248 -5.55 -3.98 33.50
CA ASP A 248 -6.95 -4.09 33.07
C ASP A 248 -7.37 -2.84 32.28
N ASP A 249 -7.06 -2.82 30.97
CA ASP A 249 -7.31 -1.71 30.02
C ASP A 249 -8.82 -1.37 29.81
N SER A 250 -9.69 -2.02 30.56
CA SER A 250 -11.12 -1.72 30.60
C SER A 250 -11.56 -0.94 31.85
N ASP A 251 -10.65 -0.69 32.79
CA ASP A 251 -10.88 0.07 34.02
C ASP A 251 -9.87 1.23 34.18
N PRO A 252 -10.31 2.50 34.01
CA PRO A 252 -9.42 3.67 34.02
C PRO A 252 -8.89 4.04 35.41
N ASN A 253 -9.06 3.14 36.39
CA ASN A 253 -8.48 3.23 37.73
C ASN A 253 -7.39 2.17 37.95
N ALA A 254 -7.08 1.32 36.97
CA ALA A 254 -6.18 0.18 37.08
C ALA A 254 -4.97 0.34 36.13
N TYR A 255 -4.12 1.33 36.40
CA TYR A 255 -2.99 1.68 35.56
C TYR A 255 -1.67 1.82 36.34
N PRO A 256 -0.50 1.74 35.67
CA PRO A 256 0.80 1.95 36.29
C PRO A 256 0.90 3.18 37.20
N GLY A 257 1.04 2.95 38.51
CA GLY A 257 1.15 4.00 39.52
C GLY A 257 -0.17 4.68 39.91
N ALA A 258 -1.32 4.03 39.67
CA ALA A 258 -2.58 4.38 40.30
C ALA A 258 -2.47 4.28 41.84
N THR A 259 -3.50 4.75 42.55
CA THR A 259 -3.53 4.63 44.01
C THR A 259 -4.37 3.43 44.40
N GLU A 260 -3.78 2.55 45.20
CA GLU A 260 -4.48 1.36 45.70
C GLU A 260 -5.74 1.72 46.51
N ILE A 261 -6.79 0.93 46.27
CA ILE A 261 -8.07 0.96 46.97
C ILE A 261 -8.27 -0.44 47.56
N PRO A 262 -8.64 -0.56 48.86
CA PRO A 262 -8.78 -1.85 49.53
C PRO A 262 -10.01 -2.63 49.04
N ASP A 263 -9.95 -3.16 47.84
CA ASP A 263 -11.02 -3.89 47.15
C ASP A 263 -10.56 -5.20 46.49
N GLY A 264 -9.27 -5.54 46.60
CA GLY A 264 -8.68 -6.78 46.12
C GLY A 264 -8.28 -6.75 44.64
N ILE A 265 -8.26 -5.56 44.01
CA ILE A 265 -7.71 -5.32 42.67
C ILE A 265 -6.33 -4.66 42.84
N ASP A 266 -5.40 -5.01 41.98
CA ASP A 266 -4.10 -4.35 41.83
C ASP A 266 -4.32 -3.15 40.90
N GLN A 267 -4.50 -1.96 41.46
CA GLN A 267 -4.78 -0.76 40.68
C GLN A 267 -3.51 -0.19 40.07
N ASP A 268 -2.38 -0.28 40.75
CA ASP A 268 -1.14 0.35 40.29
C ASP A 268 -0.29 -0.54 39.36
N CYS A 269 -0.77 -1.75 39.10
CA CYS A 269 -0.21 -2.77 38.22
C CYS A 269 1.23 -3.17 38.59
N ASP A 270 1.62 -3.05 39.87
CA ASP A 270 2.95 -3.44 40.33
C ASP A 270 3.07 -4.92 40.74
N GLY A 271 1.94 -5.63 40.79
CA GLY A 271 1.81 -7.03 41.18
C GLY A 271 1.50 -7.25 42.66
N MET A 272 1.32 -6.19 43.46
CA MET A 272 0.94 -6.22 44.86
C MET A 272 -0.49 -5.68 45.04
N ILE A 273 -1.40 -6.56 45.43
CA ILE A 273 -2.80 -6.17 45.64
C ILE A 273 -2.96 -5.41 46.96
N ASP A 274 -3.69 -4.30 46.91
CA ASP A 274 -4.09 -3.44 48.03
C ASP A 274 -2.88 -2.82 48.78
N ASP A 275 -1.70 -2.73 48.17
CA ASP A 275 -0.48 -2.23 48.80
C ASP A 275 -0.64 -0.78 49.32
N GLY A 276 0.03 -0.44 50.43
CA GLY A 276 -0.16 0.86 51.06
C GLY A 276 -1.55 1.12 51.67
N THR A 277 -2.46 0.13 51.65
CA THR A 277 -3.76 0.17 52.35
C THR A 277 -3.71 -0.61 53.68
N PRO A 278 -4.72 -0.45 54.56
CA PRO A 278 -4.81 -1.23 55.81
C PRO A 278 -5.05 -2.74 55.62
N LEU A 279 -5.40 -3.20 54.41
CA LEU A 279 -5.59 -4.62 54.09
C LEU A 279 -4.30 -5.32 53.65
N TYR A 280 -3.23 -4.56 53.39
CA TYR A 280 -1.96 -5.15 53.01
C TYR A 280 -1.10 -5.48 54.21
N ASP A 281 -0.57 -6.70 54.22
CA ASP A 281 0.42 -7.18 55.17
C ASP A 281 1.80 -6.63 54.77
N ASN A 282 2.15 -5.51 55.37
CA ASN A 282 3.28 -4.68 54.98
C ASN A 282 4.64 -5.26 55.42
N ASP A 283 4.68 -6.18 56.40
CA ASP A 283 5.91 -6.78 56.91
C ASP A 283 5.96 -8.32 56.83
N TYR A 284 4.86 -8.93 56.37
CA TYR A 284 4.71 -10.35 56.07
C TYR A 284 4.68 -11.27 57.29
N ASP A 285 4.12 -10.81 58.41
CA ASP A 285 3.91 -11.64 59.61
C ASP A 285 2.56 -12.40 59.62
N GLY A 286 1.68 -12.09 58.66
CA GLY A 286 0.35 -12.68 58.51
C GLY A 286 -0.78 -11.90 59.17
N TRP A 287 -0.53 -10.68 59.64
CA TRP A 287 -1.55 -9.78 60.18
C TRP A 287 -1.55 -8.44 59.45
N THR A 288 -2.75 -7.97 59.13
CA THR A 288 -2.95 -6.64 58.55
C THR A 288 -3.31 -5.62 59.62
N GLN A 289 -3.18 -4.33 59.29
CA GLN A 289 -3.64 -3.26 60.18
C GLN A 289 -5.14 -3.39 60.50
N GLU A 290 -5.97 -3.81 59.55
CA GLU A 290 -7.39 -4.03 59.78
C GLU A 290 -7.67 -5.24 60.70
N GLU A 291 -6.79 -6.23 60.70
CA GLU A 291 -6.85 -7.39 61.60
C GLU A 291 -6.30 -7.13 63.00
N GLY A 292 -5.78 -5.94 63.26
CA GLY A 292 -5.37 -5.48 64.59
C GLY A 292 -3.87 -5.36 64.80
N ASP A 293 -3.07 -5.43 63.74
CA ASP A 293 -1.64 -5.14 63.82
C ASP A 293 -1.40 -3.68 64.25
N CYS A 294 -0.79 -3.52 65.42
CA CYS A 294 -0.48 -2.25 66.05
C CYS A 294 0.84 -1.62 65.55
N ARG A 295 1.68 -2.37 64.81
CA ARG A 295 2.92 -1.92 64.17
C ARG A 295 3.13 -2.57 62.79
N PRO A 296 2.46 -2.06 61.74
CA PRO A 296 2.43 -2.66 60.39
C PRO A 296 3.73 -2.59 59.58
N PHE A 297 4.88 -2.37 60.21
CA PHE A 297 6.17 -2.42 59.52
C PHE A 297 7.22 -3.16 60.38
N ASP A 298 6.78 -3.93 61.37
CA ASP A 298 7.58 -4.66 62.33
C ASP A 298 7.00 -6.08 62.53
N PRO A 299 7.57 -7.10 61.86
CA PRO A 299 7.00 -8.47 61.84
C PRO A 299 7.17 -9.24 63.16
N THR A 300 7.58 -8.54 64.22
CA THR A 300 7.70 -9.06 65.58
C THR A 300 6.59 -8.56 66.50
N THR A 301 5.72 -7.66 66.03
CA THR A 301 4.65 -7.05 66.80
C THR A 301 3.32 -7.28 66.10
N PHE A 302 2.52 -8.23 66.59
CA PHE A 302 1.24 -8.63 65.99
C PHE A 302 0.32 -9.30 67.02
N PRO A 303 -0.99 -9.38 66.76
CA PRO A 303 -1.95 -10.04 67.65
C PRO A 303 -1.51 -11.43 68.15
N GLY A 304 -1.24 -11.53 69.45
CA GLY A 304 -0.82 -12.77 70.12
C GLY A 304 0.65 -13.16 69.92
N ALA A 305 1.52 -12.21 69.52
CA ALA A 305 2.96 -12.37 69.65
C ALA A 305 3.38 -12.60 71.13
N ALA A 306 4.65 -12.89 71.36
CA ALA A 306 5.16 -12.99 72.73
C ALA A 306 5.78 -11.66 73.14
N GLU A 307 5.33 -11.11 74.26
CA GLU A 307 5.92 -9.92 74.86
C GLU A 307 7.43 -10.07 75.10
N VAL A 308 8.16 -9.02 74.73
CA VAL A 308 9.57 -8.85 75.07
C VAL A 308 9.74 -7.54 75.84
N PRO A 309 10.65 -7.49 76.83
CA PRO A 309 10.81 -6.32 77.71
C PRO A 309 11.55 -5.17 77.00
N ASP A 310 10.91 -4.54 76.02
CA ASP A 310 11.48 -3.48 75.20
C ASP A 310 10.62 -2.20 75.14
N GLY A 311 9.52 -2.17 75.89
CA GLY A 311 8.61 -1.05 76.00
C GLY A 311 7.65 -0.94 74.83
N ILE A 312 7.39 -2.06 74.14
CA ILE A 312 6.48 -2.19 73.02
C ILE A 312 5.44 -3.23 73.41
N ASP A 313 4.17 -2.92 73.23
CA ASP A 313 3.09 -3.91 73.20
C ASP A 313 3.29 -4.74 71.93
N ASN A 314 3.92 -5.92 72.07
CA ASN A 314 4.26 -6.80 70.95
C ASN A 314 3.07 -7.65 70.53
N ASP A 315 2.18 -8.01 71.46
CA ASP A 315 1.06 -8.89 71.20
C ASP A 315 -0.25 -8.17 70.82
N CYS A 316 -0.23 -6.83 70.83
CA CYS A 316 -1.30 -5.92 70.43
C CYS A 316 -2.63 -6.17 71.15
N ASP A 317 -2.63 -6.66 72.40
CA ASP A 317 -3.86 -7.02 73.12
C ASP A 317 -4.54 -5.84 73.84
N ASP A 318 -3.77 -4.89 74.39
CA ASP A 318 -4.22 -3.66 75.04
C ASP A 318 -3.08 -2.62 75.07
N PRO A 319 -3.22 -1.43 74.43
CA PRO A 319 -2.16 -0.44 74.34
C PRO A 319 -1.72 0.19 75.68
N MET A 320 -2.39 -0.13 76.79
CA MET A 320 -2.03 0.28 78.15
C MET A 320 -1.25 -0.79 78.91
N LEU A 321 -1.21 -2.02 78.41
CA LEU A 321 -0.39 -3.12 78.90
C LEU A 321 0.79 -3.22 77.94
N VAL A 322 2.00 -3.14 78.48
CA VAL A 322 3.23 -3.11 77.69
C VAL A 322 4.22 -3.96 78.45
N ASP A 323 4.87 -4.90 77.76
CA ASP A 323 5.78 -5.87 78.36
C ASP A 323 5.11 -6.80 79.39
N GLU A 324 3.78 -7.01 79.37
CA GLU A 324 3.09 -7.91 80.33
C GLU A 324 3.51 -9.38 80.16
N GLY A 325 3.45 -10.15 81.25
CA GLY A 325 4.02 -11.50 81.28
C GLY A 325 5.55 -11.54 81.14
N THR A 326 6.23 -10.38 81.20
CA THR A 326 7.70 -10.28 81.25
C THR A 326 8.18 -9.85 82.64
N ILE A 327 9.46 -10.08 82.91
CA ILE A 327 10.10 -9.81 84.21
C ILE A 327 10.11 -8.32 84.67
N LEU A 328 9.67 -7.40 83.81
CA LEU A 328 9.69 -5.95 84.03
C LEU A 328 8.31 -5.37 84.29
N TYR A 329 7.25 -6.08 83.97
CA TYR A 329 5.88 -5.66 84.24
C TYR A 329 5.43 -6.16 85.62
N ASP A 330 4.39 -5.55 86.17
CA ASP A 330 3.75 -5.92 87.45
C ASP A 330 2.41 -6.56 87.10
N ASP A 331 2.41 -7.87 86.89
CA ASP A 331 1.29 -8.62 86.30
C ASP A 331 0.04 -8.64 87.20
N ASP A 332 0.19 -8.46 88.51
CA ASP A 332 -0.89 -8.54 89.49
C ASP A 332 -1.28 -7.21 90.16
N GLY A 333 -0.51 -6.14 89.91
CA GLY A 333 -0.79 -4.76 90.32
C GLY A 333 -0.40 -4.42 91.76
N ASP A 334 0.52 -5.16 92.38
CA ASP A 334 0.97 -4.93 93.75
C ASP A 334 2.18 -3.99 93.89
N HIS A 335 2.67 -3.49 92.75
CA HIS A 335 3.82 -2.60 92.55
C HIS A 335 5.21 -3.26 92.67
N TRP A 336 5.30 -4.59 92.64
CA TRP A 336 6.54 -5.35 92.51
C TRP A 336 6.59 -6.07 91.16
N THR A 337 7.80 -6.41 90.71
CA THR A 337 8.04 -7.18 89.48
C THR A 337 9.04 -8.29 89.81
N GLU A 338 9.23 -9.31 88.99
CA GLU A 338 10.23 -10.36 89.29
C GLU A 338 11.65 -9.80 89.38
N MET A 339 11.97 -8.77 88.57
CA MET A 339 13.26 -8.05 88.67
C MET A 339 13.43 -7.29 89.98
N GLN A 340 12.33 -6.91 90.64
CA GLN A 340 12.33 -6.29 91.96
C GLN A 340 12.33 -7.32 93.11
N GLY A 341 12.28 -8.60 92.77
CA GLY A 341 12.36 -9.72 93.70
C GLY A 341 11.01 -10.41 93.96
N ASP A 342 9.98 -10.12 93.18
CA ASP A 342 8.76 -10.90 93.22
C ASP A 342 9.03 -12.35 92.83
N CYS A 343 8.55 -13.28 93.63
CA CYS A 343 8.74 -14.71 93.41
C CYS A 343 7.53 -15.38 92.72
N ASN A 344 6.41 -14.66 92.55
CA ASN A 344 5.29 -15.05 91.71
C ASN A 344 4.42 -13.83 91.37
N ASP A 345 4.80 -13.14 90.30
CA ASP A 345 4.21 -11.89 89.80
C ASP A 345 2.74 -11.97 89.35
N ALA A 346 2.19 -13.19 89.29
CA ALA A 346 0.79 -13.41 88.92
C ALA A 346 -0.17 -13.43 90.12
N ASP A 347 0.29 -13.09 91.33
CA ASP A 347 -0.49 -13.19 92.57
C ASP A 347 -0.10 -12.11 93.59
N GLY A 348 -0.84 -10.99 93.60
CA GLY A 348 -0.52 -9.78 94.37
C GLY A 348 -0.66 -9.90 95.89
N SER A 349 -0.68 -11.14 96.39
CA SER A 349 -0.46 -11.49 97.79
C SER A 349 0.96 -11.97 98.08
N ILE A 350 1.81 -12.13 97.06
CA ILE A 350 3.19 -12.60 97.16
C ILE A 350 4.08 -11.47 96.65
N TYR A 351 4.92 -10.91 97.51
CA TYR A 351 5.87 -9.86 97.14
C TYR A 351 6.89 -9.64 98.27
N PRO A 352 8.08 -9.06 98.04
CA PRO A 352 9.18 -8.97 99.02
C PRO A 352 8.89 -8.33 100.39
N THR A 353 7.77 -7.62 100.53
CA THR A 353 7.36 -6.95 101.78
C THR A 353 6.01 -7.43 102.31
N ALA A 354 5.47 -8.51 101.75
CA ALA A 354 4.26 -9.14 102.24
C ALA A 354 4.48 -9.73 103.65
N TYR A 355 3.38 -10.01 104.33
CA TYR A 355 3.41 -10.74 105.60
C TYR A 355 3.02 -12.18 105.35
N ASP A 356 3.89 -13.11 105.74
CA ASP A 356 3.55 -14.52 105.73
C ASP A 356 2.29 -14.79 106.55
N LEU A 357 1.33 -15.48 105.95
CA LEU A 357 0.07 -15.79 106.60
C LEU A 357 0.18 -17.14 107.33
N PRO A 358 -0.21 -17.22 108.62
CA PRO A 358 -0.10 -18.47 109.40
C PRO A 358 -1.02 -19.60 108.91
N HIS A 359 -1.87 -19.34 107.92
CA HIS A 359 -2.84 -20.29 107.37
C HIS A 359 -2.39 -20.93 106.04
N THR A 360 -1.30 -20.46 105.43
CA THR A 360 -0.78 -20.87 104.12
C THR A 360 0.61 -21.50 104.29
N LYS A 361 0.72 -22.52 105.15
CA LYS A 361 2.00 -23.18 105.57
C LYS A 361 2.94 -23.69 104.46
N GLU A 362 2.56 -23.58 103.20
CA GLU A 362 3.32 -24.02 102.02
C GLU A 362 3.60 -22.87 101.03
N LYS A 363 3.16 -21.65 101.32
CA LYS A 363 3.36 -20.46 100.50
C LYS A 363 4.34 -19.54 101.23
N ASP A 364 5.34 -19.05 100.50
CA ASP A 364 6.28 -18.01 100.95
C ASP A 364 5.76 -16.71 100.35
N GLU A 365 5.04 -15.91 101.15
CA GLU A 365 4.42 -14.69 100.64
C GLU A 365 5.45 -13.57 100.53
N ASN A 366 6.49 -13.54 101.36
CA ASN A 366 7.44 -12.44 101.40
C ASN A 366 8.73 -12.67 100.59
N CYS A 367 8.81 -13.79 99.87
CA CYS A 367 9.92 -14.18 99.00
C CYS A 367 11.29 -14.23 99.70
N ASP A 368 11.33 -14.44 101.03
CA ASP A 368 12.58 -14.49 101.81
C ASP A 368 13.15 -15.90 101.97
N GLY A 369 12.44 -16.92 101.46
CA GLY A 369 12.81 -18.32 101.52
C GLY A 369 12.52 -18.98 102.87
N SER A 370 11.78 -18.32 103.76
CA SER A 370 11.34 -18.85 105.05
C SER A 370 9.83 -19.12 105.06
N PHE A 371 9.40 -20.06 105.89
CA PHE A 371 7.99 -20.41 106.04
C PHE A 371 7.62 -20.30 107.53
N ILE A 372 6.47 -19.70 107.84
CA ILE A 372 5.95 -19.71 109.21
C ILE A 372 5.60 -21.15 109.61
N THR A 373 6.33 -21.69 110.59
CA THR A 373 6.14 -23.04 111.15
C THR A 373 4.88 -23.19 112.01
#